data_AF-M1MC26-F1
#
_entry.id   AF-M1MC26-F1
#
_cell.length_a   1.000
_cell.length_b   1.000
_cell.length_c   1.000
_cell.angle_alpha   90.00
_cell.angle_beta   90.00
_cell.angle_gamma   90.00
#
_symmetry.space_group_name_H-M   'P 1'
#
loop_
_entity.id
_entity.type
_entity.pdbx_description
1 polymer ?
#
loop_
_entity_poly.entity_id
_entity_poly.type
_entity_poly.pdbx_seq_one_letter_code
_entity_poly.pdbx_strand_id
1 'polypeptide(L)'
;MPLVDYVKCLDCIEHLYEIDKNNIYALIIECCVYQFHLGGIDEKLFRKLNNINDDNKKTMSIIKYIMSWYYRDNDEKNMISLLEESISLYDRYVSSYEKLGKVCIKQGNIIEGKKLIRKALNNIELIYDKDSIVDFTDFNEYIAENVIGIHLSSFNKERIEKIYNNC
;
A
#
# COMPACT_ATOMS: atom_id res chain seq x y z
N MET A 1 -14.72 5.33 -6.93
CA MET A 1 -13.54 4.66 -6.35
C MET A 1 -12.60 4.25 -7.49
N PRO A 2 -11.25 4.31 -7.32
CA PRO A 2 -10.27 4.07 -8.39
C PRO A 2 -10.54 2.84 -9.27
N LEU A 3 -11.02 1.75 -8.67
CA LEU A 3 -11.21 0.47 -9.35
C LEU A 3 -12.39 0.43 -10.33
N VAL A 4 -13.38 1.32 -10.21
CA VAL A 4 -14.62 1.27 -11.00
C VAL A 4 -14.56 2.20 -12.21
N ASP A 5 -14.11 3.43 -12.01
CA ASP A 5 -14.02 4.47 -13.04
C ASP A 5 -12.91 5.43 -12.62
N TYR A 6 -11.68 5.11 -13.02
CA TYR A 6 -10.51 5.88 -12.60
C TYR A 6 -10.51 7.30 -13.19
N VAL A 7 -11.17 7.53 -14.34
CA VAL A 7 -11.30 8.85 -14.97
C VAL A 7 -12.16 9.74 -14.09
N LYS A 8 -13.38 9.31 -13.75
CA LYS A 8 -14.22 10.06 -12.80
C LYS A 8 -13.59 10.19 -11.42
N CYS A 9 -12.80 9.22 -11.01
CA CYS A 9 -12.05 9.31 -9.77
C CYS A 9 -11.06 10.49 -9.79
N LEU A 10 -10.35 10.69 -10.90
CA LEU A 10 -9.46 11.83 -11.08
C LEU A 10 -10.23 13.15 -11.12
N ASP A 11 -11.36 13.23 -11.83
CA ASP A 11 -12.23 14.42 -11.83
C ASP A 11 -12.66 14.79 -10.40
N CYS A 12 -13.05 13.80 -9.59
CA CYS A 12 -13.41 14.01 -8.19
C CYS A 12 -12.22 14.48 -7.35
N ILE A 13 -11.02 13.94 -7.59
CA ILE A 13 -9.78 14.34 -6.91
C ILE A 13 -9.43 15.79 -7.25
N GLU A 14 -9.61 16.23 -8.50
CA GLU A 14 -9.39 17.62 -8.91
C GLU A 14 -10.29 18.57 -8.11
N HIS A 15 -11.58 18.24 -7.97
CA HIS A 15 -12.49 19.01 -7.12
C HIS A 15 -12.09 19.02 -5.64
N LEU A 16 -11.55 17.92 -5.11
CA LEU A 16 -11.03 17.90 -3.74
C LEU A 16 -9.83 18.86 -3.58
N TYR A 17 -8.96 18.96 -4.59
CA TYR A 17 -7.84 19.90 -4.57
C TYR A 17 -8.25 21.37 -4.73
N GLU A 18 -9.40 21.66 -5.35
CA GLU A 18 -9.98 23.01 -5.37
C GLU A 18 -10.41 23.45 -3.97
N ILE A 19 -10.89 22.50 -3.15
CA ILE A 19 -11.31 22.74 -1.76
C ILE A 19 -10.10 22.79 -0.81
N ASP A 20 -9.22 21.79 -0.91
CA ASP A 20 -8.00 21.67 -0.12
C ASP A 20 -6.83 21.17 -0.99
N LYS A 21 -5.96 22.11 -1.36
CA LYS A 21 -4.79 21.85 -2.21
C LYS A 21 -3.80 20.85 -1.62
N ASN A 22 -3.82 20.65 -0.31
CA ASN A 22 -2.92 19.75 0.40
C ASN A 22 -3.64 18.52 0.97
N ASN A 23 -4.81 18.17 0.42
CA ASN A 23 -5.60 17.04 0.88
C ASN A 23 -4.81 15.72 0.71
N ILE A 24 -4.34 15.17 1.83
CA ILE A 24 -3.49 13.98 1.87
C ILE A 24 -4.24 12.75 1.34
N TYR A 25 -5.53 12.62 1.66
CA TYR A 25 -6.34 11.49 1.23
C TYR A 25 -6.57 11.52 -0.28
N ALA A 26 -6.84 12.71 -0.86
CA ALA A 26 -6.93 12.87 -2.30
C ALA A 26 -5.62 12.44 -2.99
N LEU A 27 -4.46 12.82 -2.44
CA LEU A 27 -3.16 12.41 -2.97
C LEU A 27 -2.91 10.91 -2.87
N ILE A 28 -3.28 10.28 -1.76
CA ILE A 28 -3.18 8.82 -1.59
C ILE A 28 -4.00 8.10 -2.66
N ILE A 29 -5.24 8.55 -2.91
CA ILE A 29 -6.12 7.96 -3.93
C ILE A 29 -5.55 8.22 -5.33
N GLU A 30 -5.04 9.43 -5.61
CA GLU A 30 -4.38 9.76 -6.89
C GLU A 30 -3.21 8.80 -7.15
N CYS A 31 -2.38 8.53 -6.14
CA CYS A 31 -1.29 7.56 -6.25
C CYS A 31 -1.78 6.14 -6.50
N CYS A 32 -2.90 5.72 -5.89
CA CYS A 32 -3.52 4.43 -6.16
C CYS A 32 -4.03 4.34 -7.61
N VAL A 33 -4.69 5.38 -8.12
CA VAL A 33 -5.12 5.44 -9.53
C VAL A 33 -3.90 5.26 -10.45
N TYR A 34 -2.84 6.02 -10.20
CA TYR A 34 -1.64 5.94 -11.00
C TYR A 34 -0.99 4.56 -10.96
N GLN A 35 -0.90 3.98 -9.76
CA GLN A 35 -0.32 2.67 -9.55
C GLN A 35 -1.08 1.55 -10.25
N PHE A 36 -2.41 1.56 -10.20
CA PHE A 36 -3.22 0.45 -10.69
C PHE A 36 -3.71 0.64 -12.13
N HIS A 37 -3.73 1.87 -12.64
CA HIS A 37 -4.33 2.18 -13.95
C HIS A 37 -3.42 2.95 -14.91
N LEU A 38 -2.42 3.69 -14.43
CA LEU A 38 -1.60 4.59 -15.27
C LEU A 38 -0.10 4.24 -15.27
N GLY A 39 0.26 3.03 -14.88
CA GLY A 39 1.63 2.50 -15.03
C GLY A 39 2.59 2.80 -13.89
N GLY A 40 2.12 3.41 -12.79
CA GLY A 40 2.95 3.67 -11.61
C GLY A 40 2.93 5.14 -11.17
N ILE A 41 3.49 5.37 -9.99
CA ILE A 41 3.67 6.73 -9.45
C ILE A 41 4.74 7.44 -10.27
N ASP A 42 4.46 8.67 -10.70
CA ASP A 42 5.43 9.53 -11.39
C ASP A 42 6.23 10.42 -10.42
N GLU A 43 7.23 11.13 -10.95
CA GLU A 43 8.08 12.01 -10.13
C GLU A 43 7.29 13.16 -9.48
N LYS A 44 6.23 13.67 -10.15
CA LYS A 44 5.41 14.77 -9.63
C LYS A 44 4.66 14.32 -8.38
N LEU A 45 4.02 13.16 -8.42
CA LEU A 45 3.32 12.56 -7.27
C LEU A 45 4.30 12.20 -6.16
N PHE A 46 5.46 11.61 -6.49
CA PHE A 46 6.49 11.31 -5.51
C PHE A 46 6.95 12.57 -4.75
N ARG A 47 7.20 13.67 -5.46
CA ARG A 47 7.59 14.95 -4.83
C ARG A 47 6.48 15.50 -3.93
N LYS A 48 5.21 15.38 -4.33
CA LYS A 48 4.08 15.77 -3.45
C LYS A 48 4.09 14.95 -2.16
N LEU A 49 4.20 13.62 -2.25
CA LEU A 49 4.25 12.72 -1.09
C LEU A 49 5.42 13.05 -0.16
N ASN A 50 6.61 13.28 -0.73
CA ASN A 50 7.82 13.57 0.02
C ASN A 50 7.75 14.92 0.78
N ASN A 51 6.89 15.84 0.36
CA ASN A 51 6.69 17.13 1.00
C ASN A 51 5.59 17.11 2.09
N ILE A 52 4.91 15.98 2.29
CA ILE A 52 3.92 15.86 3.36
C ILE A 52 4.64 15.81 4.70
N ASN A 53 4.11 16.60 5.64
CA ASN A 53 4.42 16.50 7.06
C ASN A 53 3.10 16.34 7.82
N ASP A 54 2.91 15.18 8.44
CA ASP A 54 1.71 14.82 9.21
C ASP A 54 2.15 14.13 10.51
N ASP A 55 1.59 14.54 11.64
CA ASP A 55 1.93 13.97 12.96
C ASP A 55 1.37 12.55 13.14
N ASN A 56 0.40 12.15 12.30
CA ASN A 56 -0.20 10.83 12.32
C ASN A 56 0.73 9.80 11.70
N LYS A 57 1.39 9.04 12.57
CA LYS A 57 2.28 7.93 12.19
C LYS A 57 1.61 6.89 11.28
N LYS A 58 0.30 6.64 11.43
CA LYS A 58 -0.43 5.71 10.57
C LYS A 58 -0.53 6.25 9.14
N THR A 59 -0.83 7.54 8.99
CA THR A 59 -0.86 8.22 7.69
C THR A 59 0.53 8.25 7.07
N MET A 60 1.56 8.62 7.84
CA MET A 60 2.93 8.66 7.35
C MET A 60 3.45 7.26 6.95
N SER A 61 3.08 6.21 7.68
CA SER A 61 3.39 4.83 7.30
C SER A 61 2.80 4.47 5.92
N ILE A 62 1.53 4.82 5.66
CA ILE A 62 0.91 4.65 4.34
C ILE A 62 1.69 5.42 3.26
N ILE A 63 2.03 6.68 3.51
CA ILE A 63 2.77 7.52 2.57
C ILE A 63 4.13 6.88 2.23
N LYS A 64 4.88 6.42 3.23
CA LYS A 64 6.18 5.77 3.00
C LYS A 64 6.04 4.46 2.21
N TYR A 65 5.01 3.68 2.50
CA TYR A 65 4.70 2.49 1.71
C TYR A 65 4.38 2.84 0.25
N ILE A 66 3.54 3.85 0.00
CA ILE A 66 3.18 4.31 -1.34
C ILE A 66 4.41 4.87 -2.07
N MET A 67 5.23 5.68 -1.41
CA MET A 67 6.49 6.18 -1.98
C MET A 67 7.42 5.04 -2.43
N SER A 68 7.41 3.90 -1.73
CA SER A 68 8.19 2.73 -2.12
C SER A 68 7.80 2.19 -3.51
N TRP A 69 6.58 2.46 -3.98
CA TRP A 69 6.11 1.98 -5.28
C TRP A 69 6.84 2.66 -6.45
N TYR A 70 7.26 3.92 -6.27
CA TYR A 70 8.04 4.69 -7.26
C TYR A 70 9.37 4.01 -7.62
N TYR A 71 10.02 3.38 -6.63
CA TYR A 71 11.34 2.79 -6.79
C TYR A 71 11.34 1.30 -7.17
N ARG A 72 10.16 0.69 -7.31
CA ARG A 72 9.98 -0.77 -7.50
C ARG A 72 10.89 -1.38 -8.55
N ASP A 73 11.03 -0.71 -9.68
CA ASP A 73 11.73 -1.24 -10.85
C ASP A 73 13.10 -0.57 -11.10
N ASN A 74 13.41 0.49 -10.33
CA ASN A 74 14.53 1.38 -10.61
C ASN A 74 15.58 1.46 -9.48
N ASP A 75 15.18 1.29 -8.22
CA ASP A 75 16.08 1.43 -7.07
C ASP A 75 15.61 0.58 -5.87
N GLU A 76 16.08 -0.66 -5.82
CA GLU A 76 15.71 -1.59 -4.76
C GLU A 76 16.13 -1.09 -3.37
N LYS A 77 17.23 -0.33 -3.25
CA LYS A 77 17.74 0.18 -1.98
C LYS A 77 16.80 1.25 -1.39
N ASN A 78 16.41 2.23 -2.20
CA ASN A 78 15.47 3.26 -1.76
C ASN A 78 14.08 2.67 -1.49
N MET A 79 13.65 1.68 -2.28
CA MET A 79 12.41 0.95 -1.98
C MET A 79 12.48 0.27 -0.60
N ILE A 80 13.56 -0.46 -0.28
CA ILE A 80 13.74 -1.11 1.03
C ILE A 80 13.73 -0.07 2.16
N SER A 81 14.49 1.01 2.02
CA SER A 81 14.56 2.07 3.05
C SER A 81 13.18 2.64 3.38
N LEU A 82 12.33 2.86 2.37
CA LEU A 82 10.97 3.37 2.57
C LEU A 82 10.03 2.33 3.20
N LEU A 83 10.20 1.05 2.88
CA LEU A 83 9.43 -0.03 3.50
C LEU A 83 9.79 -0.18 4.99
N GLU A 84 11.09 -0.10 5.33
CA GLU A 84 11.57 -0.11 6.71
C GLU A 84 11.06 1.10 7.49
N GLU A 85 11.11 2.30 6.90
CA GLU A 85 10.56 3.51 7.50
C GLU A 85 9.05 3.37 7.74
N SER A 86 8.30 2.89 6.75
CA SER A 86 6.86 2.59 6.87
C SER A 86 6.55 1.68 8.07
N ILE A 87 7.30 0.58 8.21
CA ILE A 87 7.15 -0.37 9.32
C ILE A 87 7.51 0.28 10.67
N SER A 88 8.56 1.09 10.71
CA SER A 88 8.99 1.78 11.94
C SER A 88 7.95 2.79 12.44
N LEU A 89 7.21 3.42 11.51
CA LEU A 89 6.14 4.35 11.83
C LEU A 89 4.90 3.61 12.34
N TYR A 90 4.55 2.47 11.71
CA TYR A 90 3.42 1.64 12.13
C TYR A 90 3.58 0.17 11.70
N ASP A 91 3.70 -0.73 12.68
CA ASP A 91 4.11 -2.13 12.49
C ASP A 91 2.94 -3.10 12.23
N ARG A 92 1.75 -2.57 11.90
CA ARG A 92 0.52 -3.36 11.71
C ARG A 92 0.11 -3.52 10.26
N TYR A 93 0.69 -2.79 9.32
CA TYR A 93 0.29 -2.89 7.91
C TYR A 93 0.94 -4.07 7.21
N VAL A 94 0.11 -4.96 6.67
CA VAL A 94 0.49 -6.22 6.02
C VAL A 94 1.37 -5.96 4.80
N SER A 95 0.98 -5.01 3.95
CA SER A 95 1.61 -4.81 2.65
C SER A 95 3.08 -4.42 2.71
N SER A 96 3.51 -3.69 3.75
CA SER A 96 4.93 -3.32 3.91
C SER A 96 5.79 -4.54 4.26
N TYR A 97 5.33 -5.36 5.22
CA TYR A 97 6.00 -6.62 5.56
C TYR A 97 6.01 -7.60 4.41
N GLU A 98 4.90 -7.73 3.70
CA GLU A 98 4.78 -8.63 2.56
C GLU A 98 5.79 -8.27 1.47
N LYS A 99 5.86 -6.98 1.12
CA LYS A 99 6.77 -6.48 0.09
C LYS A 99 8.24 -6.65 0.51
N LEU A 100 8.59 -6.27 1.74
CA LEU A 100 9.95 -6.40 2.24
C LEU A 100 10.37 -7.88 2.35
N GLY A 101 9.48 -8.74 2.83
CA GLY A 101 9.72 -10.19 2.93
C GLY A 101 10.01 -10.83 1.57
N LYS A 102 9.24 -10.46 0.53
CA LYS A 102 9.52 -10.88 -0.86
C LYS A 102 10.89 -10.45 -1.35
N VAL A 103 11.30 -9.22 -1.05
CA VAL A 103 12.62 -8.69 -1.43
C VAL A 103 13.74 -9.45 -0.73
N CYS A 104 13.64 -9.68 0.59
CA CYS A 104 14.60 -10.48 1.34
C CYS A 104 14.74 -11.90 0.78
N ILE A 105 13.62 -12.55 0.46
CA ILE A 105 13.62 -13.89 -0.15
C ILE A 105 14.35 -13.87 -1.50
N LYS A 106 14.03 -12.90 -2.37
CA LYS A 106 14.67 -12.74 -3.69
C LYS A 106 16.19 -12.54 -3.59
N GLN A 107 16.65 -11.87 -2.53
CA GLN A 107 18.07 -11.65 -2.24
C GLN A 107 18.76 -12.85 -1.57
N GLY A 108 18.05 -13.96 -1.32
CA GLY A 108 18.59 -15.15 -0.65
C GLY A 108 18.52 -15.11 0.87
N ASN A 109 18.00 -14.03 1.47
CA ASN A 109 17.80 -13.88 2.91
C ASN A 109 16.49 -14.57 3.35
N ILE A 110 16.37 -15.87 3.08
CA ILE A 110 15.13 -16.64 3.20
C ILE A 110 14.56 -16.62 4.63
N ILE A 111 15.41 -16.79 5.65
CA ILE A 111 14.97 -16.86 7.06
C ILE A 111 14.30 -15.54 7.48
N GLU A 112 14.96 -14.40 7.22
CA GLU A 112 14.41 -13.09 7.57
C GLU A 112 13.18 -12.77 6.73
N GLY A 113 13.21 -13.09 5.43
CA GLY A 113 12.07 -12.92 4.55
C GLY A 113 10.84 -13.68 5.03
N LYS A 114 10.98 -14.95 5.43
CA LYS A 114 9.87 -15.73 6.01
C LYS A 114 9.35 -15.15 7.32
N LYS A 115 10.22 -14.62 8.17
CA LYS A 115 9.82 -13.95 9.42
C LYS A 115 8.96 -12.71 9.13
N LEU A 116 9.33 -11.92 8.13
CA LEU A 116 8.53 -10.78 7.67
C LEU A 116 7.18 -11.21 7.09
N ILE A 117 7.15 -12.23 6.21
CA ILE A 117 5.89 -12.76 5.67
C ILE A 117 4.98 -13.30 6.78
N ARG A 118 5.54 -13.99 7.78
CA ARG A 118 4.77 -14.46 8.95
C ARG A 118 4.18 -13.30 9.73
N LYS A 119 4.92 -12.21 9.93
CA LYS A 119 4.42 -10.99 10.58
C LYS A 119 3.30 -10.35 9.74
N ALA A 120 3.42 -10.34 8.40
CA ALA A 120 2.37 -9.89 7.51
C ALA A 120 1.07 -10.71 7.70
N LEU A 121 1.16 -12.04 7.72
CA LEU A 121 -0.01 -12.92 7.95
C LEU A 121 -0.66 -12.69 9.31
N ASN A 122 0.13 -12.50 10.36
CA ASN A 122 -0.37 -12.25 11.73
C ASN A 122 -1.04 -10.87 11.88
N ASN A 123 -0.77 -9.94 10.97
CA ASN A 123 -1.31 -8.58 10.99
C ASN A 123 -2.64 -8.46 10.21
N ILE A 124 -3.11 -9.53 9.56
CA ILE A 124 -4.42 -9.55 8.90
C ILE A 124 -5.51 -9.49 9.98
N GLU A 125 -6.41 -8.52 9.88
CA GLU A 125 -7.47 -8.26 10.85
C GLU A 125 -8.83 -8.78 10.36
N LEU A 126 -9.06 -8.78 9.05
CA LEU A 126 -10.30 -9.25 8.45
C LEU A 126 -10.03 -10.06 7.17
N ILE A 127 -10.80 -11.14 6.97
CA ILE A 127 -10.78 -11.93 5.75
C ILE A 127 -12.19 -11.95 5.17
N TYR A 128 -12.33 -11.47 3.93
CA TYR A 128 -13.58 -11.58 3.20
C TYR A 128 -13.84 -13.01 2.74
N ASP A 129 -15.02 -13.51 3.09
CA ASP A 129 -15.61 -14.71 2.51
C ASP A 129 -16.40 -14.34 1.24
N LYS A 130 -16.98 -15.35 0.58
CA LYS A 130 -17.72 -15.16 -0.67
C LYS A 130 -19.02 -14.39 -0.51
N ASP A 131 -19.54 -14.28 0.71
CA ASP A 131 -20.83 -13.67 1.04
C ASP A 131 -20.67 -12.26 1.62
N SER A 132 -19.42 -11.80 1.78
CA SER A 132 -19.08 -10.48 2.31
C SER A 132 -19.55 -9.39 1.35
N ILE A 133 -20.44 -8.52 1.84
CA ILE A 133 -20.84 -7.29 1.14
C ILE A 133 -19.80 -6.22 1.46
N VAL A 134 -18.86 -6.01 0.53
CA VAL A 134 -17.84 -4.96 0.66
C VAL A 134 -18.40 -3.65 0.13
N ASP A 135 -18.36 -2.60 0.94
CA ASP A 135 -18.68 -1.24 0.48
C ASP A 135 -17.47 -0.65 -0.27
N PHE A 136 -17.49 -0.82 -1.59
CA PHE A 136 -16.51 -0.26 -2.52
C PHE A 136 -16.59 1.28 -2.66
N THR A 137 -17.31 1.98 -1.79
CA THR A 137 -17.32 3.44 -1.71
C THR A 137 -16.70 3.98 -0.43
N ASP A 138 -16.47 3.13 0.57
CA ASP A 138 -15.78 3.52 1.79
C ASP A 138 -14.27 3.65 1.53
N PHE A 139 -13.75 4.86 1.75
CA PHE A 139 -12.34 5.16 1.64
C PHE A 139 -11.48 4.31 2.58
N ASN A 140 -11.88 4.17 3.85
CA ASN A 140 -11.09 3.43 4.83
C ASN A 140 -11.02 1.97 4.46
N GLU A 141 -12.13 1.42 3.97
CA GLU A 141 -12.18 0.04 3.51
C GLU A 141 -11.31 -0.16 2.26
N TYR A 142 -11.41 0.74 1.29
CA TYR A 142 -10.56 0.72 0.12
C TYR A 142 -9.07 0.69 0.48
N ILE A 143 -8.65 1.56 1.41
CA ILE A 143 -7.26 1.60 1.88
C ILE A 143 -6.90 0.32 2.63
N ALA A 144 -7.77 -0.16 3.53
CA ALA A 144 -7.58 -1.35 4.34
C ALA A 144 -7.30 -2.59 3.49
N GLU A 145 -8.04 -2.75 2.39
CA GLU A 145 -7.89 -3.88 1.48
C GLU A 145 -6.78 -3.68 0.45
N ASN A 146 -6.78 -2.56 -0.27
CA ASN A 146 -6.01 -2.41 -1.51
C ASN A 146 -4.65 -1.77 -1.30
N VAL A 147 -4.43 -1.12 -0.15
CA VAL A 147 -3.17 -0.41 0.14
C VAL A 147 -2.44 -1.08 1.29
N ILE A 148 -3.04 -1.15 2.48
CA ILE A 148 -2.33 -1.62 3.69
C ILE A 148 -2.50 -3.12 3.98
N GLY A 149 -3.51 -3.75 3.40
CA GLY A 149 -3.72 -5.20 3.41
C GLY A 149 -4.14 -5.79 4.76
N ILE A 150 -4.68 -4.99 5.68
CA ILE A 150 -5.20 -5.50 6.97
C ILE A 150 -6.54 -6.21 6.77
N HIS A 151 -7.29 -5.85 5.73
CA HIS A 151 -8.45 -6.60 5.24
C HIS A 151 -8.03 -7.29 3.95
N LEU A 152 -8.41 -8.54 3.73
CA LEU A 152 -8.04 -9.27 2.51
C LEU A 152 -9.14 -10.23 2.06
N SER A 153 -9.26 -10.45 0.76
CA SER A 153 -9.95 -11.64 0.27
C SER A 153 -9.20 -12.93 0.66
N SER A 154 -9.95 -14.04 0.77
CA SER A 154 -9.36 -15.37 0.99
C SER A 154 -8.28 -15.71 -0.05
N PHE A 155 -8.48 -15.30 -1.31
CA PHE A 155 -7.49 -15.47 -2.38
C PHE A 155 -6.17 -14.73 -2.09
N ASN A 156 -6.26 -13.47 -1.64
CA ASN A 156 -5.06 -12.68 -1.31
C ASN A 156 -4.32 -13.23 -0.10
N LYS A 157 -5.04 -13.75 0.91
CA LYS A 157 -4.40 -14.45 2.03
C LYS A 157 -3.65 -15.70 1.57
N GLU A 158 -4.28 -16.57 0.80
CA GLU A 158 -3.65 -17.79 0.26
C GLU A 158 -2.40 -17.48 -0.57
N ARG A 159 -2.43 -16.37 -1.33
CA ARG A 159 -1.27 -15.88 -2.08
C ARG A 159 -0.09 -15.57 -1.17
N ILE A 160 -0.32 -14.97 0.01
CA ILE A 160 0.74 -14.67 0.99
C ILE A 160 1.23 -15.97 1.65
N GLU A 161 0.32 -16.87 2.01
CA GLU A 161 0.68 -18.18 2.60
C GLU A 161 1.56 -19.02 1.67
N LYS A 162 1.30 -18.99 0.36
CA LYS A 162 2.15 -19.66 -0.65
C LYS A 162 3.59 -19.14 -0.63
N ILE A 163 3.82 -17.85 -0.41
CA ILE A 163 5.18 -17.30 -0.31
C ILE A 163 5.88 -17.85 0.93
N TYR A 164 5.17 -17.95 2.05
CA TYR A 164 5.72 -18.50 3.28
C TYR A 164 6.11 -19.99 3.14
N ASN A 165 5.28 -20.77 2.44
CA ASN A 165 5.42 -22.21 2.32
C ASN A 165 6.38 -22.65 1.19
N ASN A 166 6.54 -21.87 0.12
CA ASN A 166 7.25 -22.28 -1.10
C ASN A 166 8.68 -21.74 -1.23
N CYS A 167 9.22 -21.09 -0.20
CA CYS A 167 10.62 -20.65 -0.11
C CYS A 167 11.39 -21.48 0.91
#